data_AF-A0A2V9KSB2-F1
#
_entry.id   AF-A0A2V9KSB2-F1
#
_cell.length_a   1.000
_cell.length_b   1.000
_cell.length_c   1.000
_cell.angle_alpha   90.00
_cell.angle_beta   90.00
_cell.angle_gamma   90.00
#
_symmetry.space_group_name_H-M   'P 1'
#
loop_
_entity.id
_entity.type
_entity.pdbx_description
1 polymer ?
#
loop_
_entity_poly.entity_id
_entity_poly.type
_entity_poly.pdbx_seq_one_letter_code
_entity_poly.pdbx_strand_id
1 'polypeptide(L)'
;MSNGLRVIIAPDHTAPVFAIAVTYNVGSRNERPGRTGFAHLFEHMMFQGSENVGKGEHFILVLNNGGGMNGTTNEDRTNYFEELPKNQLDLALYLESDRMRS
;
A
#
# COMPACT_ATOMS: atom_id res chain seq x y z
N MET A 1 -17.11 -3.92 -6.46
CA MET A 1 -17.11 -2.76 -7.38
C MET A 1 -17.10 -3.26 -8.82
N SER A 2 -17.47 -2.44 -9.80
CA SER A 2 -17.44 -2.83 -11.23
C SER A 2 -16.02 -3.15 -11.73
N ASN A 3 -14.99 -2.60 -11.07
CA ASN A 3 -13.57 -2.82 -11.37
C ASN A 3 -12.97 -4.10 -10.74
N GLY A 4 -13.77 -4.92 -10.04
CA GLY A 4 -13.27 -6.15 -9.40
C GLY A 4 -12.57 -5.98 -8.04
N LEU A 5 -12.42 -4.74 -7.54
CA LEU A 5 -11.86 -4.49 -6.20
C LEU A 5 -12.80 -5.06 -5.12
N ARG A 6 -12.20 -5.85 -4.21
CA ARG A 6 -12.86 -6.35 -2.99
C ARG A 6 -12.44 -5.48 -1.81
N VAL A 7 -13.42 -4.99 -1.06
CA VAL A 7 -13.20 -4.14 0.11
C VAL A 7 -13.74 -4.88 1.33
N ILE A 8 -12.93 -4.96 2.38
CA ILE A 8 -13.29 -5.54 3.67
C ILE A 8 -13.08 -4.45 4.71
N ILE A 9 -14.10 -4.22 5.55
CA ILE A 9 -14.07 -3.23 6.63
C ILE A 9 -14.38 -3.96 7.93
N ALA A 10 -13.53 -3.76 8.94
CA ALA A 10 -13.69 -4.29 10.28
C ALA A 10 -13.63 -3.11 11.28
N PRO A 11 -14.77 -2.52 11.66
CA PRO A 11 -14.78 -1.38 12.57
C PRO A 11 -14.35 -1.77 13.99
N ASP A 12 -13.39 -1.04 14.54
CA ASP A 12 -12.99 -1.08 15.95
C ASP A 12 -12.86 0.37 16.45
N HIS A 13 -13.51 0.68 17.56
CA HIS A 13 -13.52 2.03 18.15
C HIS A 13 -12.74 2.12 19.47
N THR A 14 -11.98 1.08 19.83
CA THR A 14 -11.20 1.03 21.07
C THR A 14 -10.01 1.98 21.07
N ALA A 15 -9.41 2.24 19.91
CA ALA A 15 -8.29 3.15 19.73
C ALA A 15 -8.56 4.19 18.63
N PRO A 16 -8.04 5.42 18.74
CA PRO A 16 -8.24 6.48 17.74
C PRO A 16 -7.30 6.34 16.53
N VAL A 17 -7.08 5.11 16.07
CA VAL A 17 -6.20 4.76 14.94
C VAL A 17 -6.94 3.86 13.96
N PHE A 18 -6.45 3.76 12.74
CA PHE A 18 -6.92 2.78 11.76
C PHE A 18 -5.71 2.13 11.07
N ALA A 19 -5.97 0.99 10.42
CA ALA A 19 -5.04 0.37 9.50
C ALA A 19 -5.73 0.15 8.15
N ILE A 20 -5.00 0.41 7.06
CA ILE A 20 -5.40 0.03 5.71
C ILE A 20 -4.39 -0.96 5.15
N ALA A 21 -4.87 -1.94 4.39
CA ALA A 21 -4.03 -2.89 3.70
C ALA A 21 -4.53 -3.09 2.26
N VAL A 22 -3.65 -2.90 1.29
CA VAL A 22 -3.90 -3.13 -0.12
C VAL A 22 -3.10 -4.34 -0.57
N THR A 23 -3.81 -5.43 -0.84
CA THR A 23 -3.21 -6.70 -1.27
C THR A 23 -3.47 -6.94 -2.76
N TYR A 24 -2.40 -7.15 -3.51
CA TYR A 24 -2.42 -7.59 -4.89
C TYR A 24 -2.18 -9.10 -4.96
N ASN A 25 -3.00 -9.79 -5.76
CA ASN A 25 -2.88 -11.24 -5.99
C ASN A 25 -1.79 -11.55 -7.02
N VAL A 26 -0.58 -11.06 -6.76
CA VAL A 26 0.63 -11.24 -7.55
C VAL A 26 1.77 -11.43 -6.57
N GLY A 27 2.58 -12.47 -6.73
CA GLY A 27 3.76 -12.72 -5.92
C GLY A 27 4.93 -13.20 -6.77
N SER A 28 6.00 -13.68 -6.12
CA SER A 28 7.23 -14.12 -6.82
C SER A 28 7.01 -15.31 -7.77
N ARG A 29 5.95 -16.11 -7.58
CA ARG A 29 5.61 -17.22 -8.49
C ARG A 29 5.16 -16.74 -9.87
N ASN A 30 4.71 -15.50 -9.99
CA ASN A 30 4.29 -14.90 -11.25
C ASN A 30 5.49 -14.44 -12.11
N GLU A 31 6.73 -14.60 -11.63
CA GLU A 31 7.94 -14.24 -12.36
C GLU A 31 8.21 -15.19 -13.53
N ARG A 32 8.52 -14.63 -14.70
CA ARG A 32 8.87 -15.42 -15.89
C ARG A 32 10.37 -15.75 -15.84
N PRO A 33 10.80 -16.94 -16.30
CA PRO A 33 12.23 -17.24 -16.46
C PRO A 33 12.92 -16.14 -17.29
N GLY A 34 14.01 -15.56 -16.76
CA GLY A 34 14.69 -14.39 -17.35
C GLY A 34 14.16 -13.01 -16.89
N ARG A 35 13.17 -12.99 -15.98
CA ARG A 35 12.60 -11.80 -15.32
C ARG A 35 12.40 -12.08 -13.83
N THR A 36 13.49 -12.35 -13.12
CA THR A 36 13.49 -12.61 -11.67
C THR A 36 13.64 -11.32 -10.87
N GLY A 37 12.98 -11.20 -9.72
CA GLY A 37 13.07 -10.05 -8.81
C GLY A 37 12.04 -8.94 -9.05
N PHE A 38 11.05 -9.15 -9.92
CA PHE A 38 9.97 -8.18 -10.14
C PHE A 38 9.09 -8.01 -8.90
N ALA A 39 8.84 -9.08 -8.15
CA ALA A 39 7.99 -9.01 -6.97
C ALA A 39 8.63 -8.14 -5.86
N HIS A 40 9.96 -8.25 -5.68
CA HIS A 40 10.72 -7.38 -4.78
C HIS A 40 10.97 -5.98 -5.39
N LEU A 41 11.04 -5.85 -6.71
CA LEU A 41 11.08 -4.56 -7.40
C LEU A 41 9.79 -3.76 -7.20
N PHE A 42 8.61 -4.41 -7.24
CA PHE A 42 7.33 -3.76 -6.95
C PHE A 42 7.24 -3.29 -5.49
N GLU A 43 7.81 -4.05 -4.55
CA GLU A 43 7.95 -3.60 -3.17
C GLU A 43 8.81 -2.33 -3.07
N HIS A 44 9.91 -2.23 -3.83
CA HIS A 44 10.69 -0.99 -3.92
C HIS A 44 9.94 0.15 -4.64
N MET A 45 8.97 -0.16 -5.51
CA MET A 45 8.10 0.84 -6.15
C MET A 45 7.17 1.52 -5.12
N MET A 46 6.90 0.91 -3.97
CA MET A 46 6.24 1.57 -2.84
C MET A 46 6.90 2.91 -2.48
N PHE A 47 8.22 3.01 -2.69
CA PHE A 47 9.01 4.18 -2.33
C PHE A 47 9.39 5.07 -3.54
N GLN A 48 9.00 4.71 -4.76
CA GLN A 48 9.39 5.47 -5.96
C GLN A 48 8.49 6.68 -6.26
N GLY A 49 7.39 6.85 -5.53
CA GLY A 49 6.39 7.90 -5.78
C GLY A 49 5.28 7.45 -6.73
N SER A 50 4.36 8.35 -7.03
CA SER A 50 3.19 8.19 -7.89
C SER A 50 2.94 9.46 -8.70
N GLU A 51 1.89 9.52 -9.51
CA GLU A 51 1.57 10.67 -10.38
C GLU A 51 1.57 12.00 -9.61
N ASN A 52 1.02 12.03 -8.40
CA ASN A 52 0.86 13.24 -7.59
C ASN A 52 1.67 13.26 -6.29
N VAL A 53 2.48 12.22 -6.02
CA VAL A 53 3.29 12.10 -4.80
C VAL A 53 4.74 11.80 -5.20
N GLY A 54 5.67 12.65 -4.78
CA GLY A 54 7.08 12.52 -5.10
C GLY A 54 7.73 11.25 -4.57
N LYS A 55 8.90 10.92 -5.11
CA LYS A 55 9.70 9.78 -4.65
C LYS A 55 10.02 9.89 -3.15
N GLY A 56 9.62 8.88 -2.39
CA GLY A 56 9.75 8.83 -0.93
C GLY A 56 8.78 9.73 -0.15
N GLU A 57 7.97 10.55 -0.84
CA GLU A 57 7.06 11.49 -0.19
C GLU A 57 5.89 10.77 0.50
N HIS A 58 5.38 9.65 -0.05
CA HIS A 58 4.37 8.82 0.62
C HIS A 58 4.82 8.45 2.04
N PHE A 59 6.03 7.89 2.16
CA PHE A 59 6.61 7.50 3.44
C PHE A 59 6.79 8.68 4.40
N ILE A 60 7.28 9.82 3.89
CA ILE A 60 7.45 11.05 4.68
C ILE A 60 6.10 11.56 5.18
N LEU A 61 5.06 11.56 4.35
CA LEU A 61 3.71 12.00 4.71
C LEU A 61 3.10 11.11 5.78
N VAL A 62 3.22 9.79 5.68
CA VAL A 62 2.75 8.85 6.70
C VAL A 62 3.47 9.10 8.04
N LEU A 63 4.80 9.15 8.03
CA LEU A 63 5.59 9.38 9.24
C LEU A 63 5.30 10.73 9.90
N ASN A 64 5.26 11.82 9.12
CA ASN A 64 5.01 13.17 9.65
C ASN A 64 3.60 13.31 10.24
N ASN A 65 2.67 12.44 9.87
CA ASN A 65 1.32 12.40 10.42
C ASN A 65 1.16 11.35 11.54
N GLY A 66 2.26 10.83 12.09
CA GLY A 66 2.28 9.93 13.24
C GLY A 66 1.93 8.49 12.92
N GLY A 67 2.00 8.10 11.65
CA GLY A 67 1.74 6.75 11.19
C GLY A 67 2.99 5.93 10.93
N GLY A 68 2.78 4.65 10.64
CA GLY A 68 3.78 3.71 10.16
C GLY A 68 3.28 3.01 8.91
N MET A 69 4.19 2.61 8.03
CA MET A 69 3.83 1.82 6.85
C MET A 69 4.90 0.78 6.53
N ASN A 70 4.48 -0.29 5.88
CA ASN A 70 5.39 -1.29 5.34
C ASN A 70 4.71 -2.11 4.22
N GLY A 71 5.49 -3.01 3.63
CA GLY A 71 5.01 -3.97 2.66
C GLY A 71 5.64 -5.33 2.90
N THR A 72 5.01 -6.35 2.34
CA THR A 72 5.56 -7.69 2.30
C THR A 72 5.18 -8.36 1.00
N THR A 73 6.08 -9.14 0.44
CA THR A 73 5.84 -9.97 -0.73
C THR A 73 6.16 -11.43 -0.43
N ASN A 74 5.30 -12.33 -0.90
CA ASN A 74 5.57 -13.77 -0.91
C ASN A 74 5.29 -14.36 -2.29
N GLU A 75 5.18 -15.68 -2.40
CA GLU A 75 4.95 -16.37 -3.67
C GLU A 75 3.62 -16.02 -4.33
N ASP A 76 2.57 -15.74 -3.55
CA ASP A 76 1.19 -15.60 -4.03
C ASP A 76 0.68 -14.15 -4.00
N ARG A 77 1.27 -13.28 -3.17
CA ARG A 77 0.78 -11.91 -2.95
C ARG A 77 1.89 -10.91 -2.66
N THR A 78 1.56 -9.67 -2.95
CA THR A 78 2.22 -8.46 -2.43
C THR A 78 1.18 -7.68 -1.66
N ASN A 79 1.52 -7.29 -0.44
CA ASN A 79 0.65 -6.52 0.45
C ASN A 79 1.36 -5.26 0.91
N TYR A 80 0.67 -4.13 0.83
CA TYR A 80 1.09 -2.86 1.41
C TYR A 80 0.13 -2.49 2.52
N PHE A 81 0.65 -1.98 3.63
CA PHE A 81 -0.17 -1.61 4.76
C PHE A 81 0.39 -0.40 5.49
N GLU A 82 -0.51 0.39 6.04
CA GLU A 82 -0.17 1.57 6.83
C GLU A 82 -1.16 1.73 7.98
N GLU A 83 -0.66 2.27 9.08
CA GLU A 83 -1.42 2.62 10.27
C GLU A 83 -1.28 4.12 10.54
N LEU A 84 -2.39 4.79 10.82
CA LEU A 84 -2.44 6.24 10.99
C LEU A 84 -3.51 6.62 12.03
N PRO A 85 -3.39 7.80 12.67
CA PRO A 85 -4.46 8.37 13.48
C PRO A 85 -5.76 8.55 12.68
N LYS A 86 -6.92 8.35 13.31
CA LYS A 86 -8.24 8.36 12.63
C LYS A 86 -8.52 9.61 11.79
N ASN A 87 -7.94 10.76 12.15
CA ASN A 87 -8.12 12.03 11.44
C ASN A 87 -7.31 12.11 10.13
N GLN A 88 -6.52 11.08 9.80
CA GLN A 88 -5.69 10.99 8.60
C GLN A 88 -6.24 9.98 7.58
N LEU A 89 -7.49 9.53 7.74
CA LEU A 89 -8.12 8.57 6.82
C LEU A 89 -8.12 9.07 5.37
N ASP A 90 -8.41 10.35 5.17
CA ASP A 90 -8.44 10.95 3.82
C ASP A 90 -7.05 10.95 3.18
N LEU A 91 -5.99 11.21 3.96
CA LEU A 91 -4.61 11.15 3.50
C LEU A 91 -4.26 9.74 3.04
N ALA A 92 -4.53 8.73 3.86
CA ALA A 92 -4.25 7.33 3.52
C ALA A 92 -4.97 6.90 2.24
N LEU A 93 -6.27 7.18 2.14
CA LEU A 93 -7.06 6.84 0.96
C LEU A 93 -6.55 7.55 -0.30
N TYR A 94 -6.15 8.81 -0.18
CA TYR A 94 -5.54 9.56 -1.28
C TYR A 94 -4.25 8.90 -1.74
N LEU A 95 -3.30 8.65 -0.83
CA LEU A 95 -2.00 8.06 -1.14
C LEU A 95 -2.15 6.68 -1.80
N GLU A 96 -3.03 5.84 -1.26
CA GLU A 96 -3.33 4.52 -1.80
C GLU A 96 -3.99 4.58 -3.18
N SER A 97 -4.91 5.53 -3.38
CA SER A 97 -5.57 5.72 -4.68
C SER A 97 -4.62 6.23 -5.76
N ASP A 98 -3.73 7.15 -5.43
CA ASP A 98 -2.75 7.71 -6.37
C ASP A 98 -1.73 6.65 -6.79
N ARG A 99 -1.27 5.85 -5.83
CA ARG A 99 -0.37 4.71 -6.08
C ARG A 99 -1.03 3.62 -6.93
N MET A 100 -2.31 3.32 -6.70
CA MET A 100 -3.06 2.33 -7.49
C MET A 100 -3.25 2.73 -8.95
N ARG A 101 -3.25 4.03 -9.24
CA ARG A 101 -3.49 4.58 -10.58
C ARG A 101 -2.22 4.70 -11.43
N SER A 102 -1.06 4.75 -10.78
CA SER A 102 0.25 5.05 -11.39
C SER A 102 0.93 3.85 -12.04
#